data_AF-A0A2M8KW29-F1
#
_entry.id   AF-A0A2M8KW29-F1
#
_cell.length_a   1.000
_cell.length_b   1.000
_cell.length_c   1.000
_cell.angle_alpha   90.00
_cell.angle_beta   90.00
_cell.angle_gamma   90.00
#
_symmetry.space_group_name_H-M   'P 1'
#
loop_
_entity.id
_entity.type
_entity.pdbx_description
1 polymer ?
#
loop_
_entity_poly.entity_id
_entity_poly.type
_entity_poly.pdbx_seq_one_letter_code
_entity_poly.pdbx_strand_id
1 'polypeptide(L)'
;MPVSKIVLGMNARNFLYLSKYNKAHAKRRADDKLATKNYLIASGIPTGTSLAVFRSPHNIRTFDWSSLSGDFVLKPARGYGGEGILVVYDWKEVSGHDIHGNEITIHDLESKIFDILDGAHSIDSLPDHAFLEERIIIQNSLRKISAGGVPDIRVIVCNRVPIMAMLRLPTVESAGRANLHMGALGIGIDLRTGITTKGIHHNSETLYIPGTNRIKVRGIKIPRWDEIISIAARTQEASGLGYAGIDIVVDETKGPLVLEVNARPGLTVQLANGESLRTRLERVADLKVNSVEKGIDIAKKLFAEAVLEVVPVKDNILSVIEKIQIIGSNKKRKTVFAKIDTGAYRTSLDSALVRELDLHVRDERIFVKAGAGSQERHTAKVTLRIRGKEIKTIASFVDRAHMRFPIIIGRRDLKGFLVDPNKYSRR
;
A
#
# COMPACT_ATOMS: atom_id res chain seq x y z
N MET A 1 13.37 -14.89 24.75
CA MET A 1 13.43 -16.24 24.17
C MET A 1 14.20 -16.17 22.85
N PRO A 2 15.04 -17.16 22.50
CA PRO A 2 15.66 -17.21 21.19
C PRO A 2 14.58 -17.27 20.11
N VAL A 3 14.67 -16.39 19.11
CA VAL A 3 13.68 -16.32 18.03
C VAL A 3 13.91 -17.50 17.10
N SER A 4 12.89 -18.34 16.89
CA SER A 4 13.00 -19.50 16.02
C SER A 4 13.17 -19.05 14.57
N LYS A 5 14.21 -19.52 13.86
CA LYS A 5 14.38 -19.32 12.40
C LYS A 5 13.55 -20.32 11.56
N ILE A 6 12.79 -21.20 12.20
CA ILE A 6 12.02 -22.24 11.53
C ILE A 6 10.80 -21.59 10.87
N VAL A 7 10.52 -22.00 9.65
CA VAL A 7 9.33 -21.65 8.89
C VAL A 7 8.06 -21.99 9.69
N LEU A 8 7.02 -21.14 9.63
CA LEU A 8 5.77 -21.44 10.35
C LEU A 8 5.03 -22.56 9.60
N GLY A 9 4.68 -23.64 10.31
CA GLY A 9 3.81 -24.71 9.81
C GLY A 9 2.34 -24.49 10.18
N MET A 10 1.42 -25.15 9.47
CA MET A 10 -0.04 -24.99 9.66
C MET A 10 -0.49 -25.33 11.08
N ASN A 11 0.00 -26.43 11.66
CA ASN A 11 -0.35 -26.84 13.02
C ASN A 11 0.12 -25.82 14.05
N ALA A 12 1.36 -25.35 13.93
CA ALA A 12 1.91 -24.30 14.79
C ALA A 12 1.14 -22.98 14.64
N ARG A 13 0.74 -22.60 13.42
CA ARG A 13 -0.11 -21.43 13.17
C ARG A 13 -1.42 -21.54 13.95
N ASN A 14 -2.11 -22.68 13.80
CA ASN A 14 -3.40 -22.91 14.42
C ASN A 14 -3.31 -22.89 15.95
N PHE A 15 -2.32 -23.60 16.50
CA PHE A 15 -2.13 -23.71 17.94
C PHE A 15 -1.62 -22.41 18.57
N LEU A 16 -0.53 -21.83 18.07
CA LEU A 16 0.15 -20.70 18.73
C LEU A 16 -0.54 -19.36 18.48
N TYR A 17 -1.20 -19.19 17.33
CA TYR A 17 -1.74 -17.90 16.93
C TYR A 17 -3.26 -17.90 16.80
N LEU A 18 -3.85 -18.81 16.03
CA LEU A 18 -5.30 -18.78 15.82
C LEU A 18 -6.09 -19.05 17.11
N SER A 19 -5.68 -20.05 17.89
CA SER A 19 -6.36 -20.39 19.15
C SER A 19 -6.24 -19.27 20.19
N LYS A 20 -5.07 -18.62 20.24
CA LYS A 20 -4.74 -17.56 21.21
C LYS A 20 -5.38 -16.22 20.86
N TYR A 21 -5.35 -15.84 19.59
CA TYR A 21 -5.69 -14.48 19.15
C TYR A 21 -7.08 -14.36 18.51
N ASN A 22 -7.68 -15.46 18.02
CA ASN A 22 -8.94 -15.39 17.28
C ASN A 22 -10.10 -16.08 18.02
N LYS A 23 -10.97 -15.27 18.62
CA LYS A 23 -12.20 -15.73 19.27
C LYS A 23 -13.12 -16.42 18.25
N ALA A 24 -13.87 -17.43 18.69
CA ALA A 24 -14.74 -18.22 17.81
C ALA A 24 -15.76 -17.38 17.02
N HIS A 25 -16.40 -16.40 17.67
CA HIS A 25 -17.36 -15.53 17.01
C HIS A 25 -16.72 -14.63 15.94
N ALA A 26 -15.48 -14.17 16.15
CA ALA A 26 -14.77 -13.34 15.18
C ALA A 26 -14.39 -14.16 13.94
N LYS A 27 -14.00 -15.42 14.13
CA LYS A 27 -13.75 -16.36 13.01
C LYS A 27 -15.02 -16.60 12.19
N ARG A 28 -16.15 -16.89 12.84
CA ARG A 28 -17.43 -17.08 12.14
C ARG A 28 -17.87 -15.86 11.34
N ARG A 29 -17.63 -14.65 11.87
CA ARG A 29 -17.93 -13.40 11.14
C ARG A 29 -17.06 -13.24 9.90
N ALA A 30 -15.77 -13.55 10.01
CA ALA A 30 -14.82 -13.47 8.90
C ALA A 30 -15.06 -14.53 7.82
N ASP A 31 -15.59 -15.69 8.20
CA ASP A 31 -15.98 -16.77 7.27
C ASP A 31 -17.24 -16.41 6.44
N ASP A 32 -17.95 -15.31 6.75
CA ASP A 32 -19.10 -14.78 5.99
C ASP A 32 -18.73 -13.43 5.34
N LYS A 33 -18.68 -13.40 4.00
CA LYS A 33 -18.28 -12.20 3.23
C LYS A 33 -19.27 -11.06 3.39
N LEU A 34 -20.57 -11.33 3.45
CA LEU A 34 -21.59 -10.29 3.62
C LEU A 34 -21.53 -9.69 5.02
N ALA A 35 -21.38 -10.53 6.05
CA ALA A 35 -21.23 -10.06 7.43
C ALA A 35 -19.95 -9.23 7.60
N THR A 36 -18.85 -9.69 7.02
CA THR A 36 -17.58 -8.96 6.99
C THR A 36 -17.77 -7.60 6.31
N LYS A 37 -18.35 -7.57 5.11
CA LYS A 37 -18.56 -6.36 4.33
C LYS A 37 -19.41 -5.31 5.05
N ASN A 38 -20.56 -5.70 5.58
CA ASN A 38 -21.44 -4.78 6.33
C ASN A 38 -20.70 -4.13 7.50
N TYR A 39 -19.86 -4.90 8.18
CA TYR A 39 -19.07 -4.40 9.28
C TYR A 39 -17.92 -3.47 8.84
N LEU A 40 -17.26 -3.76 7.71
CA LEU A 40 -16.25 -2.86 7.12
C LEU A 40 -16.86 -1.50 6.77
N ILE A 41 -18.03 -1.49 6.14
CA ILE A 41 -18.78 -0.27 5.80
C ILE A 41 -19.11 0.52 7.08
N ALA A 42 -19.66 -0.15 8.10
CA ALA A 42 -19.97 0.48 9.38
C ALA A 42 -18.74 1.07 10.10
N SER A 43 -17.55 0.53 9.81
CA SER A 43 -16.27 0.98 10.40
C SER A 43 -15.54 2.02 9.53
N GLY A 44 -16.15 2.49 8.43
CA GLY A 44 -15.53 3.41 7.48
C GLY A 44 -14.27 2.84 6.83
N ILE A 45 -14.26 1.53 6.58
CA ILE A 45 -13.18 0.82 5.88
C ILE A 45 -13.60 0.60 4.43
N PRO A 46 -12.81 1.07 3.44
CA PRO A 46 -13.14 0.91 2.03
C PRO A 46 -13.26 -0.56 1.62
N THR A 47 -14.36 -0.91 0.95
CA THR A 47 -14.63 -2.23 0.39
C THR A 47 -15.47 -2.07 -0.89
N GLY A 48 -15.71 -3.14 -1.64
CA GLY A 48 -16.49 -3.10 -2.88
C GLY A 48 -17.92 -2.61 -2.67
N THR A 49 -18.52 -1.91 -3.65
CA THR A 49 -19.92 -1.50 -3.55
C THR A 49 -20.83 -2.72 -3.76
N SER A 50 -21.80 -2.94 -2.87
CA SER A 50 -22.84 -3.96 -3.09
C SER A 50 -23.96 -3.36 -3.92
N LEU A 51 -24.38 -4.07 -4.96
CA LEU A 51 -25.51 -3.69 -5.80
C LEU A 51 -26.80 -4.38 -5.33
N ALA A 52 -26.72 -5.68 -5.04
CA ALA A 52 -27.86 -6.47 -4.58
C ALA A 52 -27.42 -7.63 -3.68
N VAL A 53 -28.34 -8.13 -2.85
CA VAL A 53 -28.15 -9.33 -2.03
C VAL A 53 -29.40 -10.20 -2.11
N PHE A 54 -29.22 -11.47 -2.44
CA PHE A 54 -30.26 -12.47 -2.59
C PHE A 54 -30.16 -13.49 -1.46
N ARG A 55 -31.19 -13.53 -0.61
CA ARG A 55 -31.27 -14.48 0.51
C ARG A 55 -32.35 -15.55 0.30
N SER A 56 -33.20 -15.36 -0.70
CA SER A 56 -34.33 -16.23 -0.98
C SER A 56 -34.72 -16.15 -2.45
N PRO A 57 -35.39 -17.20 -2.99
CA PRO A 57 -36.03 -17.18 -4.31
C PRO A 57 -36.93 -15.97 -4.54
N HIS A 58 -37.60 -15.48 -3.49
CA HIS A 58 -38.47 -14.31 -3.58
C HIS A 58 -37.69 -13.05 -3.95
N ASN A 59 -36.48 -12.86 -3.38
CA ASN A 59 -35.65 -11.70 -3.70
C ASN A 59 -35.25 -11.66 -5.18
N ILE A 60 -35.06 -12.83 -5.80
CA ILE A 60 -34.70 -12.95 -7.21
C ILE A 60 -35.86 -12.47 -8.08
N ARG A 61 -37.07 -12.99 -7.84
CA ARG A 61 -38.27 -12.68 -8.63
C ARG A 61 -38.72 -11.22 -8.54
N THR A 62 -38.46 -10.56 -7.40
CA THR A 62 -38.85 -9.16 -7.18
C THR A 62 -37.75 -8.18 -7.54
N PHE A 63 -36.58 -8.64 -7.96
CA PHE A 63 -35.45 -7.76 -8.25
C PHE A 63 -35.63 -7.09 -9.60
N ASP A 64 -35.43 -5.77 -9.63
CA ASP A 64 -35.47 -4.99 -10.86
C ASP A 64 -34.12 -5.09 -11.59
N TRP A 65 -34.01 -6.04 -12.50
CA TRP A 65 -32.82 -6.26 -13.34
C TRP A 65 -32.49 -5.06 -14.25
N SER A 66 -33.48 -4.22 -14.57
CA SER A 66 -33.27 -3.03 -15.40
C SER A 66 -32.55 -1.90 -14.67
N SER A 67 -32.55 -1.95 -13.33
CA SER A 67 -31.80 -1.02 -12.47
C SER A 67 -30.28 -1.23 -12.51
N LEU A 68 -29.84 -2.41 -12.96
CA LEU A 68 -28.42 -2.71 -13.15
C LEU A 68 -27.93 -2.13 -14.47
N SER A 69 -26.72 -1.59 -14.47
CA SER A 69 -26.07 -1.10 -15.68
C SER A 69 -24.56 -1.31 -15.61
N GLY A 70 -23.96 -1.71 -16.73
CA GLY A 70 -22.51 -1.84 -16.85
C GLY A 70 -21.97 -3.14 -16.23
N ASP A 71 -20.81 -3.04 -15.57
CA ASP A 71 -20.04 -4.21 -15.17
C ASP A 71 -20.26 -4.57 -13.70
N PHE A 72 -20.56 -5.85 -13.44
CA PHE A 72 -20.70 -6.35 -12.08
C PHE A 72 -20.20 -7.78 -11.93
N VAL A 73 -20.16 -8.24 -10.67
CA VAL A 73 -19.73 -9.58 -10.31
C VAL A 73 -20.75 -10.20 -9.37
N LEU A 74 -21.24 -11.38 -9.73
CA LEU A 74 -22.05 -12.25 -8.88
C LEU A 74 -21.13 -13.17 -8.08
N LYS A 75 -21.36 -13.25 -6.75
CA LYS A 75 -20.52 -14.05 -5.84
C LYS A 75 -21.36 -14.75 -4.76
N PRO A 76 -20.95 -15.96 -4.31
CA PRO A 76 -21.46 -16.59 -3.10
C PRO A 76 -20.85 -15.97 -1.83
N ALA A 77 -21.64 -15.83 -0.77
CA ALA A 77 -21.22 -15.25 0.52
C ALA A 77 -20.23 -16.13 1.29
N ARG A 78 -20.29 -17.46 1.10
CA ARG A 78 -19.42 -18.44 1.78
C ARG A 78 -18.55 -19.27 0.83
N GLY A 79 -18.61 -19.03 -0.48
CA GLY A 79 -17.85 -19.83 -1.45
C GLY A 79 -16.33 -19.73 -1.29
N TYR A 80 -15.62 -20.81 -1.62
CA TYR A 80 -14.18 -20.97 -1.48
C TYR A 80 -13.46 -20.88 -2.83
N GLY A 81 -12.20 -20.41 -2.85
CA GLY A 81 -11.32 -20.54 -4.03
C GLY A 81 -11.74 -19.78 -5.29
N GLY A 82 -12.76 -18.92 -5.23
CA GLY A 82 -13.34 -18.24 -6.37
C GLY A 82 -14.40 -19.05 -7.13
N GLU A 83 -14.87 -20.16 -6.56
CA GLU A 83 -15.99 -20.91 -7.12
C GLU A 83 -17.31 -20.14 -6.99
N GLY A 84 -18.19 -20.34 -7.97
CA GLY A 84 -19.48 -19.63 -8.05
C GLY A 84 -19.40 -18.15 -8.44
N ILE A 85 -18.20 -17.62 -8.75
CA ILE A 85 -18.04 -16.24 -9.20
C ILE A 85 -18.36 -16.14 -10.70
N LEU A 86 -19.28 -15.25 -11.06
CA LEU A 86 -19.58 -14.88 -12.44
C LEU A 86 -19.32 -13.39 -12.64
N VAL A 87 -18.49 -13.04 -13.61
CA VAL A 87 -18.22 -11.64 -13.99
C VAL A 87 -19.05 -11.32 -15.23
N VAL A 88 -19.80 -10.23 -15.17
CA VAL A 88 -20.69 -9.77 -16.23
C VAL A 88 -20.23 -8.38 -16.70
N TYR A 89 -20.17 -8.21 -18.02
CA TYR A 89 -19.77 -6.98 -18.68
C TYR A 89 -20.91 -6.39 -19.52
N ASP A 90 -20.90 -5.07 -19.66
CA ASP A 90 -21.83 -4.29 -20.49
C ASP A 90 -23.31 -4.71 -20.32
N TRP A 91 -23.76 -4.93 -19.08
CA TRP A 91 -25.16 -5.23 -18.82
C TRP A 91 -26.05 -4.05 -19.23
N LYS A 92 -27.04 -4.34 -20.07
CA LYS A 92 -28.02 -3.39 -20.60
C LYS A 92 -29.41 -3.99 -20.49
N GLU A 93 -30.19 -3.49 -19.52
CA GLU A 93 -31.58 -3.84 -19.25
C GLU A 93 -31.83 -5.32 -18.93
N VAL A 94 -31.58 -6.23 -19.88
CA VAL A 94 -31.95 -7.65 -19.83
C VAL A 94 -30.82 -8.63 -20.13
N SER A 95 -29.70 -8.17 -20.72
CA SER A 95 -28.55 -9.04 -20.99
C SER A 95 -27.20 -8.31 -20.91
N GLY A 96 -26.15 -9.11 -20.80
CA GLY A 96 -24.74 -8.69 -20.87
C GLY A 96 -23.89 -9.84 -21.39
N HIS A 97 -22.60 -9.84 -21.11
CA HIS A 97 -21.72 -10.94 -21.53
C HIS A 97 -20.72 -11.37 -20.45
N ASP A 98 -20.30 -12.62 -20.50
CA ASP A 98 -19.27 -13.17 -19.63
C ASP A 98 -17.84 -12.81 -20.09
N ILE A 99 -16.82 -13.32 -19.37
CA ILE A 99 -15.40 -13.14 -19.72
C ILE A 99 -15.00 -13.76 -21.08
N HIS A 100 -15.82 -14.64 -21.64
CA HIS A 100 -15.59 -15.32 -22.91
C HIS A 100 -16.38 -14.68 -24.06
N GLY A 101 -17.20 -13.66 -23.78
CA GLY A 101 -18.06 -13.01 -24.75
C GLY A 101 -19.38 -13.76 -25.01
N ASN A 102 -19.72 -14.77 -24.21
CA ASN A 102 -21.01 -15.42 -24.28
C ASN A 102 -22.07 -14.50 -23.69
N GLU A 103 -23.24 -14.43 -24.33
CA GLU A 103 -24.38 -13.68 -23.79
C GLU A 103 -24.85 -14.30 -22.47
N ILE A 104 -25.14 -13.44 -21.50
CA ILE A 104 -25.73 -13.78 -20.21
C ILE A 104 -27.06 -13.06 -20.10
N THR A 105 -28.14 -13.82 -19.96
CA THR A 105 -29.50 -13.28 -19.80
C THR A 105 -29.91 -13.21 -18.32
N ILE A 106 -31.05 -12.59 -18.03
CA ILE A 106 -31.67 -12.63 -16.70
C ILE A 106 -31.85 -14.08 -16.23
N HIS A 107 -32.38 -14.96 -17.09
CA HIS A 107 -32.62 -16.36 -16.74
C HIS A 107 -31.34 -17.08 -16.31
N ASP A 108 -30.21 -16.81 -16.98
CA ASP A 108 -28.92 -17.40 -16.63
C ASP A 108 -28.43 -16.91 -15.25
N LEU A 109 -28.63 -15.62 -14.94
CA LEU A 109 -28.32 -15.07 -13.62
C LEU A 109 -29.20 -15.67 -12.53
N GLU A 110 -30.51 -15.76 -12.78
CA GLU A 110 -31.46 -16.36 -11.85
C GLU A 110 -31.06 -17.81 -11.55
N SER A 111 -30.84 -18.62 -12.59
CA SER A 111 -30.38 -20.00 -12.45
C SER A 111 -29.10 -20.08 -11.63
N LYS A 112 -28.12 -19.21 -11.90
CA LYS A 112 -26.86 -19.20 -11.16
C LYS A 112 -27.03 -18.81 -9.70
N ILE A 113 -27.93 -17.87 -9.41
CA ILE A 113 -28.25 -17.50 -8.03
C ILE A 113 -28.95 -18.65 -7.32
N PHE A 114 -29.87 -19.37 -7.97
CA PHE A 114 -30.51 -20.56 -7.41
C PHE A 114 -29.48 -21.62 -7.04
N ASP A 115 -28.52 -21.93 -7.91
CA ASP A 115 -27.42 -22.86 -7.60
C ASP A 115 -26.65 -22.46 -6.35
N ILE A 116 -26.39 -21.15 -6.18
CA ILE A 116 -25.72 -20.62 -4.98
C ILE A 116 -26.60 -20.80 -3.74
N LEU A 117 -27.88 -20.46 -3.83
CA LEU A 117 -28.82 -20.59 -2.71
C LEU A 117 -29.00 -22.05 -2.27
N ASP A 118 -28.97 -23.00 -3.21
CA ASP A 118 -29.05 -24.44 -2.96
C ASP A 118 -27.71 -25.02 -2.46
N GLY A 119 -26.65 -24.21 -2.42
CA GLY A 119 -25.38 -24.57 -1.80
C GLY A 119 -24.37 -25.22 -2.73
N ALA A 120 -24.58 -25.21 -4.06
CA ALA A 120 -23.72 -25.86 -5.05
C ALA A 120 -22.24 -25.40 -5.03
N HIS A 121 -21.97 -24.25 -4.41
CA HIS A 121 -20.63 -23.64 -4.32
C HIS A 121 -20.16 -23.40 -2.88
N SER A 122 -20.82 -24.01 -1.90
CA SER A 122 -20.43 -23.95 -0.49
C SER A 122 -19.66 -25.20 -0.07
N ILE A 123 -18.76 -25.07 0.91
CA ILE A 123 -17.84 -26.15 1.35
C ILE A 123 -18.59 -27.40 1.83
N ASP A 124 -19.79 -27.24 2.41
CA ASP A 124 -20.59 -28.32 3.00
C ASP A 124 -21.90 -28.58 2.24
N SER A 125 -22.04 -28.05 1.01
CA SER A 125 -23.31 -28.06 0.25
C SER A 125 -24.51 -27.52 1.04
N LEU A 126 -24.25 -26.55 1.92
CA LEU A 126 -25.25 -25.88 2.72
C LEU A 126 -25.81 -24.66 1.97
N PRO A 127 -27.07 -24.28 2.23
CA PRO A 127 -27.63 -23.06 1.68
C PRO A 127 -26.73 -21.84 1.96
N ASP A 128 -26.53 -21.02 0.93
CA ASP A 128 -25.73 -19.80 0.98
C ASP A 128 -26.55 -18.58 0.54
N HIS A 129 -25.94 -17.39 0.57
CA HIS A 129 -26.50 -16.18 -0.02
C HIS A 129 -25.68 -15.75 -1.22
N ALA A 130 -26.35 -15.26 -2.26
CA ALA A 130 -25.70 -14.67 -3.42
C ALA A 130 -25.74 -13.14 -3.32
N PHE A 131 -24.75 -12.46 -3.89
CA PHE A 131 -24.76 -11.01 -3.95
C PHE A 131 -24.05 -10.48 -5.18
N LEU A 132 -24.48 -9.31 -5.62
CA LEU A 132 -23.87 -8.56 -6.72
C LEU A 132 -22.99 -7.44 -6.17
N GLU A 133 -21.84 -7.27 -6.79
CA GLU A 133 -20.93 -6.16 -6.52
C GLU A 133 -20.52 -5.48 -7.82
N GLU A 134 -20.19 -4.20 -7.73
CA GLU A 134 -19.50 -3.52 -8.83
C GLU A 134 -18.18 -4.21 -9.15
N ARG A 135 -17.84 -4.27 -10.45
CA ARG A 135 -16.55 -4.79 -10.89
C ARG A 135 -15.43 -3.83 -10.51
N ILE A 136 -14.35 -4.38 -9.96
CA ILE A 136 -13.14 -3.61 -9.63
C ILE A 136 -12.42 -3.20 -10.91
N ILE A 137 -12.10 -1.91 -11.03
CA ILE A 137 -11.31 -1.36 -12.13
C ILE A 137 -9.84 -1.38 -11.72
N ILE A 138 -9.11 -2.38 -12.18
CA ILE A 138 -7.72 -2.62 -11.75
C ILE A 138 -6.82 -1.42 -12.07
N GLN A 139 -6.03 -1.02 -11.07
CA GLN A 139 -5.06 0.05 -11.21
C GLN A 139 -4.07 -0.21 -12.36
N ASN A 140 -3.81 0.80 -13.20
CA ASN A 140 -3.09 0.67 -14.47
C ASN A 140 -1.70 0.03 -14.36
N SER A 141 -0.93 0.32 -13.30
CA SER A 141 0.40 -0.28 -13.12
C SER A 141 0.35 -1.78 -12.78
N LEU A 142 -0.69 -2.22 -12.06
CA LEU A 142 -0.93 -3.63 -11.77
C LEU A 142 -1.55 -4.37 -12.96
N ARG A 143 -2.43 -3.70 -13.72
CA ARG A 143 -3.04 -4.26 -14.94
C ARG A 143 -1.98 -4.64 -15.97
N LYS A 144 -0.94 -3.81 -16.15
CA LYS A 144 0.15 -4.05 -17.13
C LYS A 144 0.98 -5.31 -16.85
N ILE A 145 0.95 -5.82 -15.63
CA ILE A 145 1.71 -7.00 -15.22
C ILE A 145 0.82 -8.23 -14.98
N SER A 146 -0.50 -8.08 -14.94
CA SER A 146 -1.46 -9.17 -14.72
C SER A 146 -1.87 -9.81 -16.03
N ALA A 147 -1.93 -11.13 -16.08
CA ALA A 147 -2.40 -11.86 -17.27
C ALA A 147 -3.94 -12.02 -17.27
N GLY A 148 -4.66 -10.92 -17.03
CA GLY A 148 -6.10 -10.93 -16.73
C GLY A 148 -6.38 -11.06 -15.24
N GLY A 149 -7.67 -11.08 -14.85
CA GLY A 149 -8.06 -11.19 -13.45
C GLY A 149 -7.72 -9.98 -12.59
N VAL A 150 -8.09 -10.02 -11.30
CA VAL A 150 -7.81 -8.94 -10.34
C VAL A 150 -6.61 -9.32 -9.45
N PRO A 151 -5.47 -8.62 -9.54
CA PRO A 151 -4.38 -8.77 -8.58
C PRO A 151 -4.81 -8.29 -7.20
N ASP A 152 -4.41 -9.02 -6.17
CA ASP A 152 -4.67 -8.63 -4.79
C ASP A 152 -3.39 -8.67 -3.95
N ILE A 153 -3.40 -7.90 -2.87
CA ILE A 153 -2.32 -7.73 -1.93
C ILE A 153 -2.77 -8.31 -0.61
N ARG A 154 -2.16 -9.43 -0.22
CA ARG A 154 -2.38 -10.04 1.08
C ARG A 154 -1.43 -9.43 2.09
N VAL A 155 -1.98 -8.89 3.17
CA VAL A 155 -1.23 -8.40 4.33
C VAL A 155 -1.57 -9.25 5.55
N ILE A 156 -0.58 -9.94 6.12
CA ILE A 156 -0.73 -10.63 7.41
C ILE A 156 -0.57 -9.58 8.51
N VAL A 157 -1.56 -9.47 9.39
CA VAL A 157 -1.55 -8.56 10.53
C VAL A 157 -1.73 -9.37 11.80
N CYS A 158 -0.91 -9.07 12.81
CA CYS A 158 -1.02 -9.65 14.14
C CYS A 158 -0.88 -8.54 15.18
N ASN A 159 -1.79 -8.47 16.15
CA ASN A 159 -1.74 -7.48 17.22
C ASN A 159 -1.57 -6.02 16.72
N ARG A 160 -2.34 -5.61 15.69
CA ARG A 160 -2.25 -4.31 14.98
C ARG A 160 -0.94 -4.06 14.21
N VAL A 161 -0.03 -5.02 14.19
CA VAL A 161 1.25 -4.92 13.49
C VAL A 161 1.17 -5.69 12.17
N PRO A 162 1.31 -5.03 11.01
CA PRO A 162 1.59 -5.71 9.74
C PRO A 162 2.88 -6.53 9.83
N ILE A 163 2.82 -7.82 9.52
CA ILE A 163 3.92 -8.78 9.73
C ILE A 163 4.63 -9.13 8.43
N MET A 164 3.85 -9.40 7.39
CA MET A 164 4.33 -9.70 6.05
C MET A 164 3.25 -9.32 5.03
N ALA A 165 3.68 -9.00 3.82
CA ALA A 165 2.76 -8.78 2.71
C ALA A 165 3.26 -9.47 1.43
N MET A 166 2.32 -9.82 0.56
CA MET A 166 2.63 -10.29 -0.78
C MET A 166 1.59 -9.80 -1.79
N LEU A 167 2.03 -9.53 -3.01
CA LEU A 167 1.18 -9.40 -4.18
C LEU A 167 0.88 -10.81 -4.70
N ARG A 168 -0.38 -11.11 -4.94
CA ARG A 168 -0.84 -12.29 -5.67
C ARG A 168 -1.24 -11.83 -7.07
N LEU A 169 -0.46 -12.24 -8.05
CA LEU A 169 -0.61 -11.82 -9.41
C LEU A 169 -1.19 -12.97 -10.24
N PRO A 170 -2.41 -12.82 -10.78
CA PRO A 170 -2.98 -13.80 -11.69
C PRO A 170 -2.11 -14.00 -12.93
N THR A 171 -1.99 -15.27 -13.30
CA THR A 171 -1.30 -15.74 -14.50
C THR A 171 -2.31 -16.36 -15.47
N VAL A 172 -1.88 -16.62 -16.71
CA VAL A 172 -2.67 -17.40 -17.68
C VAL A 172 -3.02 -18.78 -17.12
N GLU A 173 -2.06 -19.42 -16.45
CA GLU A 173 -2.25 -20.74 -15.81
C GLU A 173 -3.36 -20.72 -14.76
N SER A 174 -3.44 -19.64 -13.98
CA SER A 174 -4.48 -19.47 -12.97
C SER A 174 -5.87 -19.07 -13.51
N ALA A 175 -6.04 -19.02 -14.83
CA ALA A 175 -7.25 -18.53 -15.49
C ALA A 175 -7.71 -17.17 -14.95
N GLY A 176 -6.76 -16.27 -14.66
CA GLY A 176 -7.05 -14.95 -14.09
C GLY A 176 -7.44 -14.96 -12.60
N ARG A 177 -7.16 -16.02 -11.84
CA ARG A 177 -7.43 -16.06 -10.39
C ARG A 177 -6.17 -15.79 -9.58
N ALA A 178 -6.26 -14.99 -8.52
CA ALA A 178 -5.15 -14.73 -7.60
C ALA A 178 -4.94 -15.85 -6.57
N ASN A 179 -4.94 -17.11 -7.03
CA ASN A 179 -4.77 -18.31 -6.22
C ASN A 179 -3.44 -19.00 -6.56
N LEU A 180 -2.47 -18.97 -5.63
CA LEU A 180 -1.13 -19.54 -5.86
C LEU A 180 -1.17 -21.05 -6.11
N HIS A 181 -2.17 -21.77 -5.58
CA HIS A 181 -2.33 -23.21 -5.82
C HIS A 181 -2.79 -23.51 -7.25
N MET A 182 -3.40 -22.54 -7.94
CA MET A 182 -3.82 -22.64 -9.33
C MET A 182 -2.77 -22.04 -10.29
N GLY A 183 -1.53 -21.79 -9.83
CA GLY A 183 -0.48 -21.22 -10.67
C GLY A 183 -0.42 -19.69 -10.67
N ALA A 184 -1.08 -18.99 -9.74
CA ALA A 184 -0.85 -17.55 -9.58
C ALA A 184 0.56 -17.30 -9.01
N LEU A 185 1.17 -16.18 -9.41
CA LEU A 185 2.48 -15.77 -8.93
C LEU A 185 2.35 -15.03 -7.58
N GLY A 186 3.08 -15.47 -6.56
CA GLY A 186 3.22 -14.74 -5.30
C GLY A 186 4.49 -13.90 -5.29
N ILE A 187 4.42 -12.62 -4.94
CA ILE A 187 5.59 -11.74 -4.85
C ILE A 187 5.62 -11.07 -3.48
N GLY A 188 6.69 -11.26 -2.71
CA GLY A 188 6.87 -10.59 -1.42
C GLY A 188 6.93 -9.07 -1.57
N ILE A 189 6.49 -8.35 -0.54
CA ILE A 189 6.51 -6.88 -0.52
C ILE A 189 7.19 -6.42 0.77
N ASP A 190 8.20 -5.56 0.62
CA ASP A 190 8.85 -4.90 1.76
C ASP A 190 7.87 -3.95 2.46
N LEU A 191 7.64 -4.16 3.76
CA LEU A 191 6.62 -3.43 4.51
C LEU A 191 6.93 -1.93 4.64
N ARG A 192 8.21 -1.54 4.65
CA ARG A 192 8.62 -0.14 4.80
C ARG A 192 8.44 0.63 3.50
N THR A 193 8.85 0.04 2.39
CA THR A 193 8.93 0.72 1.09
C THR A 193 7.78 0.40 0.17
N GLY A 194 7.05 -0.71 0.35
CA GLY A 194 6.03 -1.15 -0.60
C GLY A 194 6.62 -1.56 -1.95
N ILE A 195 7.89 -1.96 -1.98
CA ILE A 195 8.58 -2.44 -3.17
C ILE A 195 8.58 -3.96 -3.13
N THR A 196 8.30 -4.59 -4.28
CA THR A 196 8.33 -6.04 -4.40
C THR A 196 9.75 -6.60 -4.28
N THR A 197 9.88 -7.76 -3.67
CA THR A 197 11.16 -8.38 -3.33
C THR A 197 11.38 -9.69 -4.10
N LYS A 198 10.95 -10.82 -3.55
CA LYS A 198 11.14 -12.16 -4.13
C LYS A 198 9.83 -12.68 -4.74
N GLY A 199 9.93 -13.39 -5.86
CA GLY A 199 8.79 -14.04 -6.52
C GLY A 199 8.80 -15.55 -6.30
N ILE A 200 7.61 -16.13 -6.15
CA ILE A 200 7.37 -17.56 -6.05
C ILE A 200 6.28 -17.99 -7.04
N HIS A 201 6.56 -19.03 -7.81
CA HIS A 201 5.63 -19.68 -8.73
C HIS A 201 5.75 -21.20 -8.50
N HIS A 202 4.64 -21.90 -8.29
CA HIS A 202 4.65 -23.33 -7.91
C HIS A 202 5.58 -23.65 -6.72
N ASN A 203 5.52 -22.81 -5.68
CA ASN A 203 6.38 -22.87 -4.49
C ASN A 203 7.90 -22.76 -4.77
N SER A 204 8.29 -22.45 -6.01
CA SER A 204 9.68 -22.31 -6.43
C SER A 204 9.99 -20.84 -6.73
N GLU A 205 11.23 -20.42 -6.48
CA GLU A 205 11.63 -19.04 -6.74
C GLU A 205 11.64 -18.73 -8.24
N THR A 206 11.16 -17.55 -8.60
CA THR A 206 11.26 -17.01 -9.96
C THR A 206 11.72 -15.57 -9.94
N LEU A 207 12.54 -15.20 -10.93
CA LEU A 207 13.06 -13.85 -11.10
C LEU A 207 12.15 -12.98 -11.99
N TYR A 208 11.29 -13.60 -12.79
CA TYR A 208 10.48 -12.93 -13.81
C TYR A 208 9.01 -13.31 -13.67
N ILE A 209 8.13 -12.39 -14.08
CA ILE A 209 6.69 -12.64 -14.10
C ILE A 209 6.38 -13.64 -15.25
N PRO A 210 5.75 -14.79 -14.96
CA PRO A 210 5.40 -15.80 -15.96
C PRO A 210 4.58 -15.19 -17.11
N GLY A 211 4.89 -15.57 -18.34
CA GLY A 211 4.24 -15.03 -19.54
C GLY A 211 4.72 -13.63 -19.96
N THR A 212 5.59 -12.98 -19.17
CA THR A 212 6.25 -11.73 -19.57
C THR A 212 7.72 -12.02 -19.85
N ASN A 213 8.19 -11.75 -21.08
CA ASN A 213 9.54 -12.17 -21.45
C ASN A 213 10.68 -11.40 -20.75
N ARG A 214 10.40 -10.34 -19.97
CA ARG A 214 11.46 -9.45 -19.39
C ARG A 214 11.11 -8.71 -18.08
N ILE A 215 9.91 -8.86 -17.51
CA ILE A 215 9.55 -8.07 -16.31
C ILE A 215 10.02 -8.81 -15.06
N LYS A 216 10.97 -8.21 -14.33
CA LYS A 216 11.45 -8.74 -13.05
C LYS A 216 10.38 -8.62 -11.97
N VAL A 217 10.29 -9.63 -11.12
CA VAL A 217 9.38 -9.60 -9.96
C VAL A 217 9.82 -8.58 -8.90
N ARG A 218 11.14 -8.33 -8.79
CA ARG A 218 11.74 -7.41 -7.81
C ARG A 218 11.73 -5.96 -8.31
N GLY A 219 11.45 -5.01 -7.43
CA GLY A 219 11.59 -3.58 -7.71
C GLY A 219 10.31 -2.88 -8.19
N ILE A 220 9.19 -3.58 -8.24
CA ILE A 220 7.88 -3.00 -8.60
C ILE A 220 7.35 -2.25 -7.37
N LYS A 221 7.07 -0.96 -7.52
CA LYS A 221 6.51 -0.14 -6.46
C LYS A 221 4.99 -0.29 -6.44
N ILE A 222 4.44 -0.75 -5.32
CA ILE A 222 3.00 -0.85 -5.12
C ILE A 222 2.40 0.56 -4.93
N PRO A 223 1.38 0.94 -5.71
CA PRO A 223 0.72 2.24 -5.58
C PRO A 223 0.00 2.35 -4.23
N ARG A 224 0.00 3.55 -3.65
CA ARG A 224 -0.74 3.89 -2.41
C ARG A 224 -0.42 2.96 -1.22
N TRP A 225 0.84 2.51 -1.14
CA TRP A 225 1.27 1.53 -0.14
C TRP A 225 0.96 1.90 1.32
N ASP A 226 1.16 3.17 1.69
CA ASP A 226 0.89 3.62 3.06
C ASP A 226 -0.60 3.53 3.42
N GLU A 227 -1.49 3.77 2.45
CA GLU A 227 -2.94 3.57 2.63
C GLU A 227 -3.29 2.09 2.76
N ILE A 228 -2.70 1.21 1.93
CA ILE A 228 -2.90 -0.25 1.99
C ILE A 228 -2.56 -0.78 3.38
N ILE A 229 -1.39 -0.41 3.91
CA ILE A 229 -0.94 -0.87 5.22
C ILE A 229 -1.82 -0.33 6.35
N SER A 230 -2.27 0.93 6.24
CA SER A 230 -3.23 1.52 7.18
C SER A 230 -4.57 0.79 7.16
N ILE A 231 -5.12 0.54 5.97
CA ILE A 231 -6.39 -0.19 5.79
C ILE A 231 -6.26 -1.61 6.35
N ALA A 232 -5.17 -2.33 6.07
CA ALA A 232 -4.96 -3.67 6.59
C ALA A 232 -4.97 -3.71 8.13
N ALA A 233 -4.24 -2.80 8.78
CA ALA A 233 -4.16 -2.76 10.23
C ALA A 233 -5.49 -2.33 10.89
N ARG A 234 -6.18 -1.32 10.33
CA ARG A 234 -7.53 -0.93 10.76
C ARG A 234 -8.55 -2.06 10.57
N THR A 235 -8.45 -2.80 9.47
CA THR A 235 -9.33 -3.94 9.17
C THR A 235 -9.15 -5.06 10.18
N GLN A 236 -7.91 -5.38 10.54
CA GLN A 236 -7.63 -6.38 11.56
C GLN A 236 -8.19 -5.96 12.91
N GLU A 237 -7.96 -4.72 13.35
CA GLU A 237 -8.53 -4.18 14.59
C GLU A 237 -10.06 -4.27 14.60
N ALA A 238 -10.70 -3.78 13.54
CA ALA A 238 -12.14 -3.75 13.41
C ALA A 238 -12.71 -5.19 13.41
N SER A 239 -12.09 -6.12 12.68
CA SER A 239 -12.57 -7.51 12.60
C SER A 239 -12.63 -8.23 13.96
N GLY A 240 -11.87 -7.75 14.96
CA GLY A 240 -11.72 -8.41 16.26
C GLY A 240 -10.85 -9.67 16.21
N LEU A 241 -10.25 -10.00 15.06
CA LEU A 241 -9.26 -11.06 14.92
C LEU A 241 -7.90 -10.53 15.38
N GLY A 242 -7.24 -11.17 16.34
CA GLY A 242 -5.90 -10.77 16.75
C GLY A 242 -4.81 -11.22 15.75
N TYR A 243 -5.11 -12.17 14.87
CA TYR A 243 -4.27 -12.60 13.73
C TYR A 243 -5.13 -12.80 12.48
N ALA A 244 -4.85 -12.08 11.40
CA ALA A 244 -5.64 -12.15 10.16
C ALA A 244 -4.79 -11.94 8.92
N GLY A 245 -5.24 -12.46 7.78
CA GLY A 245 -4.78 -12.02 6.47
C GLY A 245 -5.83 -11.12 5.85
N ILE A 246 -5.44 -9.90 5.48
CA ILE A 246 -6.33 -8.95 4.83
C ILE A 246 -5.97 -8.90 3.35
N ASP A 247 -6.93 -9.20 2.49
CA ASP A 247 -6.73 -9.21 1.05
C ASP A 247 -7.29 -7.91 0.48
N ILE A 248 -6.41 -7.12 -0.15
CA ILE A 248 -6.70 -5.77 -0.60
C ILE A 248 -6.44 -5.68 -2.10
N VAL A 249 -7.40 -5.15 -2.85
CA VAL A 249 -7.24 -4.84 -4.28
C VAL A 249 -7.03 -3.33 -4.44
N VAL A 250 -6.38 -2.90 -5.52
CA VAL A 250 -6.22 -1.47 -5.82
C VAL A 250 -7.06 -1.12 -7.05
N ASP A 251 -8.15 -0.42 -6.81
CA ASP A 251 -9.00 0.16 -7.82
C ASP A 251 -8.38 1.48 -8.35
N GLU A 252 -8.48 1.73 -9.65
CA GLU A 252 -7.95 2.94 -10.31
C GLU A 252 -8.64 4.21 -9.80
N THR A 253 -9.95 4.14 -9.52
CA THR A 253 -10.78 5.29 -9.14
C THR A 253 -10.95 5.39 -7.63
N LYS A 254 -11.30 4.29 -6.97
CA LYS A 254 -11.59 4.24 -5.53
C LYS A 254 -10.34 3.98 -4.69
N GLY A 255 -9.33 3.33 -5.27
CA GLY A 255 -8.10 2.96 -4.57
C GLY A 255 -8.10 1.63 -3.84
N PRO A 256 -7.32 1.49 -2.75
CA PRO A 256 -7.28 0.26 -1.99
C PRO A 256 -8.65 -0.07 -1.40
N LEU A 257 -9.19 -1.23 -1.76
CA LEU A 257 -10.44 -1.77 -1.25
C LEU A 257 -10.16 -3.12 -0.61
N VAL A 258 -10.71 -3.35 0.59
CA VAL A 258 -10.68 -4.66 1.22
C VAL A 258 -11.61 -5.59 0.45
N LEU A 259 -11.05 -6.67 -0.07
CA LEU A 259 -11.77 -7.72 -0.77
C LEU A 259 -12.21 -8.83 0.19
N GLU A 260 -11.32 -9.26 1.09
CA GLU A 260 -11.58 -10.37 2.00
C GLU A 260 -10.80 -10.24 3.32
N VAL A 261 -11.38 -10.74 4.42
CA VAL A 261 -10.73 -10.86 5.72
C VAL A 261 -10.60 -12.34 6.07
N ASN A 262 -9.38 -12.87 5.99
CA ASN A 262 -9.08 -14.26 6.22
C ASN A 262 -8.67 -14.52 7.67
N ALA A 263 -9.49 -15.26 8.41
CA ALA A 263 -9.18 -15.67 9.79
C ALA A 263 -8.14 -16.81 9.87
N ARG A 264 -7.88 -17.51 8.77
CA ARG A 264 -6.93 -18.64 8.68
C ARG A 264 -5.97 -18.47 7.49
N PRO A 265 -5.22 -17.36 7.40
CA PRO A 265 -4.45 -17.04 6.20
C PRO A 265 -3.38 -18.08 5.89
N GLY A 266 -3.19 -18.33 4.60
CA GLY A 266 -2.17 -19.25 4.08
C GLY A 266 -0.73 -18.80 4.40
N LEU A 267 0.19 -19.75 4.37
CA LEU A 267 1.58 -19.55 4.82
C LEU A 267 2.56 -19.24 3.68
N THR A 268 2.11 -19.31 2.42
CA THR A 268 2.94 -19.05 1.22
C THR A 268 3.57 -17.66 1.21
N VAL A 269 3.00 -16.69 1.93
CA VAL A 269 3.59 -15.35 2.14
C VAL A 269 5.01 -15.40 2.68
N GLN A 270 5.36 -16.39 3.50
CA GLN A 270 6.69 -16.55 4.07
C GLN A 270 7.71 -16.99 3.00
N LEU A 271 7.27 -17.82 2.04
CA LEU A 271 8.06 -18.22 0.89
C LEU A 271 8.27 -17.04 -0.07
N ALA A 272 7.21 -16.28 -0.33
CA ALA A 272 7.25 -15.08 -1.18
C ALA A 272 8.17 -13.99 -0.62
N ASN A 273 8.28 -13.89 0.71
CA ASN A 273 9.18 -12.94 1.38
C ASN A 273 10.58 -13.52 1.64
N GLY A 274 10.79 -14.83 1.47
CA GLY A 274 12.07 -15.49 1.80
C GLY A 274 12.43 -15.45 3.29
N GLU A 275 11.44 -15.28 4.17
CA GLU A 275 11.62 -15.01 5.59
C GLU A 275 10.64 -15.84 6.42
N SER A 276 11.01 -16.21 7.65
CA SER A 276 10.12 -16.98 8.51
C SER A 276 9.02 -16.10 9.12
N LEU A 277 7.76 -16.47 8.85
CA LEU A 277 6.60 -15.82 9.45
C LEU A 277 6.59 -16.01 10.97
N ARG A 278 7.06 -17.17 11.47
CA ARG A 278 7.17 -17.45 12.89
C ARG A 278 8.11 -16.47 13.58
N THR A 279 9.30 -16.25 13.02
CA THR A 279 10.30 -15.31 13.54
C THR A 279 9.71 -13.91 13.70
N ARG A 280 8.97 -13.44 12.68
CA ARG A 280 8.37 -12.10 12.71
C ARG A 280 7.24 -12.00 13.72
N LEU A 281 6.40 -13.03 13.84
CA LEU A 281 5.32 -13.07 14.82
C LEU A 281 5.83 -13.12 16.27
N GLU A 282 6.88 -13.88 16.55
CA GLU A 282 7.50 -13.96 17.88
C GLU A 282 8.04 -12.60 18.33
N ARG A 283 8.56 -11.77 17.42
CA ARG A 283 9.06 -10.41 17.74
C ARG A 283 7.97 -9.44 18.21
N VAL A 284 6.70 -9.71 17.89
CA VAL A 284 5.57 -8.81 18.22
C VAL A 284 4.61 -9.39 19.26
N ALA A 285 4.77 -10.66 19.62
CA ALA A 285 3.83 -11.40 20.46
C ALA A 285 3.59 -10.73 21.83
N ASP A 286 4.63 -10.14 22.42
CA ASP A 286 4.59 -9.54 23.76
C ASP A 286 4.57 -8.00 23.73
N LEU A 287 4.46 -7.40 22.53
CA LEU A 287 4.42 -5.95 22.40
C LEU A 287 3.04 -5.39 22.79
N LYS A 288 3.04 -4.36 23.64
CA LYS A 288 1.83 -3.56 23.92
C LYS A 288 1.65 -2.52 22.81
N VAL A 289 0.81 -2.86 21.83
CA VAL A 289 0.43 -2.00 20.71
C VAL A 289 -0.96 -1.43 20.97
N ASN A 290 -0.99 -0.15 21.35
CA ASN A 290 -2.18 0.57 21.79
C ASN A 290 -2.87 1.37 20.67
N SER A 291 -2.28 1.43 19.48
CA SER A 291 -2.84 2.12 18.31
C SER A 291 -2.36 1.46 17.02
N VAL A 292 -3.15 1.61 15.96
CA VAL A 292 -2.82 1.15 14.62
C VAL A 292 -1.55 1.84 14.09
N GLU A 293 -1.42 3.14 14.32
CA GLU A 293 -0.28 3.94 13.87
C GLU A 293 1.03 3.45 14.48
N LYS A 294 1.02 3.12 15.77
CA LYS A 294 2.18 2.53 16.45
C LYS A 294 2.50 1.15 15.89
N GLY A 295 1.47 0.34 15.60
CA GLY A 295 1.65 -0.98 14.99
C GLY A 295 2.31 -0.90 13.62
N ILE A 296 1.92 0.07 12.79
CA ILE A 296 2.51 0.32 11.47
C ILE A 296 3.97 0.79 11.60
N ASP A 297 4.27 1.71 12.53
CA ASP A 297 5.64 2.18 12.77
C ASP A 297 6.57 1.03 13.20
N ILE A 298 6.09 0.19 14.13
CA ILE A 298 6.80 -1.03 14.58
C ILE A 298 7.07 -1.95 13.38
N ALA A 299 6.06 -2.21 12.55
CA ALA A 299 6.20 -3.07 11.37
C ALA A 299 7.29 -2.56 10.41
N LYS A 300 7.25 -1.26 10.08
CA LYS A 300 8.19 -0.63 9.16
C LYS A 300 9.62 -0.61 9.70
N LYS A 301 9.81 -0.58 11.02
CA LYS A 301 11.14 -0.61 11.67
C LYS A 301 11.69 -2.02 11.84
N LEU A 302 10.85 -2.99 12.23
CA LEU A 302 11.31 -4.35 12.58
C LEU A 302 11.47 -5.28 11.37
N PHE A 303 10.74 -5.02 10.28
CA PHE A 303 10.58 -5.98 9.17
C PHE A 303 11.01 -5.43 7.81
N ALA A 304 11.76 -4.33 7.79
CA ALA A 304 12.39 -3.83 6.59
C ALA A 304 13.51 -4.78 6.13
N GLU A 305 13.63 -5.01 4.82
CA GLU A 305 14.79 -5.69 4.24
C GLU A 305 16.03 -4.78 4.34
N ALA A 306 17.13 -5.28 4.90
CA ALA A 306 18.37 -4.52 5.12
C ALA A 306 18.93 -3.88 3.83
N VAL A 307 18.79 -4.56 2.69
CA VAL A 307 19.22 -4.04 1.37
C VAL A 307 18.38 -2.84 0.92
N LEU A 308 17.11 -2.79 1.34
CA LEU A 308 16.23 -1.67 1.03
C LEU A 308 16.34 -0.54 2.06
N GLU A 309 17.03 -0.72 3.20
CA GLU A 309 17.28 0.39 4.15
C GLU A 309 17.99 1.58 3.49
N VAL A 310 18.73 1.30 2.42
CA VAL A 310 19.41 2.29 1.57
C VAL A 310 18.44 3.09 0.69
N VAL A 311 17.20 2.62 0.48
CA VAL A 311 16.14 3.46 -0.11
C VAL A 311 15.80 4.50 0.94
N PRO A 312 16.12 5.80 0.70
CA PRO A 312 15.83 6.82 1.67
C PRO A 312 14.32 6.88 1.83
N VAL A 313 13.84 6.41 2.99
CA VAL A 313 12.68 7.02 3.62
C VAL A 313 12.93 8.52 3.55
N LYS A 314 11.89 9.34 3.30
CA LYS A 314 12.00 10.79 3.47
C LYS A 314 12.45 11.06 4.90
N ASP A 315 13.76 11.04 5.13
CA ASP A 315 14.39 11.34 6.39
C ASP A 315 14.33 12.85 6.47
N ASN A 316 13.19 13.31 6.97
CA ASN A 316 12.89 14.72 7.14
C ASN A 316 13.74 15.31 8.29
N ILE A 317 14.61 14.53 8.93
CA ILE A 317 15.50 15.00 10.00
C ILE A 317 16.82 15.49 9.39
N LEU A 318 17.05 16.81 9.46
CA LEU A 318 18.29 17.46 9.04
C LEU A 318 19.25 17.62 10.22
N SER A 319 20.55 17.60 9.93
CA SER A 319 21.59 18.03 10.87
C SER A 319 21.79 19.55 10.84
N VAL A 320 22.50 20.12 11.82
CA VAL A 320 22.82 21.56 11.87
C VAL A 320 23.63 22.02 10.65
N ILE A 321 24.41 21.11 10.07
CA ILE A 321 25.14 21.30 8.81
C ILE A 321 24.63 20.24 7.85
N GLU A 322 24.14 20.63 6.69
CA GLU A 322 23.52 19.71 5.74
C GLU A 322 24.13 19.86 4.34
N LYS A 323 24.39 18.74 3.66
CA LYS A 323 24.81 18.76 2.27
C LYS A 323 23.60 18.97 1.38
N ILE A 324 23.59 20.06 0.63
CA ILE A 324 22.48 20.43 -0.25
C ILE A 324 22.96 20.61 -1.69
N GLN A 325 22.05 20.50 -2.64
CA GLN A 325 22.30 20.87 -4.03
C GLN A 325 21.53 22.14 -4.38
N ILE A 326 22.20 23.08 -5.02
CA ILE A 326 21.62 24.33 -5.53
C ILE A 326 21.57 24.20 -7.04
N ILE A 327 20.42 24.53 -7.62
CA ILE A 327 20.16 24.44 -9.05
C ILE A 327 19.99 25.87 -9.59
N GLY A 328 20.90 26.24 -10.50
CA GLY A 328 20.92 27.52 -11.19
C GLY A 328 19.90 27.63 -12.31
N SER A 329 19.70 28.85 -12.81
CA SER A 329 18.70 29.15 -13.85
C SER A 329 19.01 28.41 -15.16
N ASN A 330 20.29 28.22 -15.45
CA ASN A 330 20.84 27.47 -16.59
C ASN A 330 20.92 25.95 -16.35
N LYS A 331 20.22 25.41 -15.34
CA LYS A 331 20.29 24.01 -14.88
C LYS A 331 21.67 23.56 -14.35
N LYS A 332 22.65 24.45 -14.21
CA LYS A 332 23.93 24.16 -13.54
C LYS A 332 23.65 23.80 -12.09
N ARG A 333 24.31 22.77 -11.58
CA ARG A 333 24.10 22.26 -10.22
C ARG A 333 25.39 22.38 -9.43
N LYS A 334 25.30 22.88 -8.21
CA LYS A 334 26.42 22.88 -7.28
C LYS A 334 26.00 22.31 -5.94
N THR A 335 26.85 21.45 -5.40
CA THR A 335 26.63 20.83 -4.09
C THR A 335 27.49 21.56 -3.07
N VAL A 336 26.87 22.03 -1.99
CA VAL A 336 27.54 22.78 -0.92
C VAL A 336 27.06 22.30 0.45
N PHE A 337 27.86 22.55 1.48
CA PHE A 337 27.39 22.44 2.85
C PHE A 337 26.66 23.72 3.26
N ALA A 338 25.42 23.55 3.72
CA ALA A 338 24.57 24.59 4.24
C ALA A 338 24.54 24.54 5.76
N LYS A 339 24.50 25.71 6.40
CA LYS A 339 24.11 25.81 7.81
C LYS A 339 22.58 25.86 7.90
N ILE A 340 21.98 24.97 8.67
CA ILE A 340 20.56 25.00 9.00
C ILE A 340 20.39 25.90 10.22
N ASP A 341 19.63 26.99 10.06
CA ASP A 341 19.46 28.01 11.08
C ASP A 341 17.97 28.29 11.30
N THR A 342 17.42 27.72 12.37
CA THR A 342 16.02 27.91 12.74
C THR A 342 15.73 29.32 13.27
N GLY A 343 16.75 30.08 13.67
CA GLY A 343 16.63 31.49 14.06
C GLY A 343 16.54 32.44 12.86
N ALA A 344 17.14 32.08 11.73
CA ALA A 344 17.02 32.83 10.50
C ALA A 344 15.63 32.64 9.86
N TYR A 345 14.91 33.73 9.55
CA TYR A 345 13.60 33.60 8.89
C TYR A 345 13.72 33.13 7.44
N ARG A 346 14.65 33.71 6.67
CA ARG A 346 14.84 33.46 5.23
C ARG A 346 16.20 32.84 4.94
N THR A 347 16.28 32.10 3.84
CA THR A 347 17.55 31.61 3.29
C THR A 347 18.42 32.76 2.78
N SER A 348 19.73 32.66 3.03
CA SER A 348 20.72 33.63 2.57
C SER A 348 21.89 32.93 1.89
N LEU A 349 22.28 33.44 0.72
CA LEU A 349 23.35 32.96 -0.15
C LEU A 349 24.57 33.88 -0.12
N ASP A 350 25.72 33.34 -0.49
CA ASP A 350 26.92 34.10 -0.84
C ASP A 350 26.81 34.68 -2.26
N SER A 351 27.21 35.94 -2.45
CA SER A 351 27.21 36.63 -3.75
C SER A 351 28.00 35.89 -4.85
N ALA A 352 29.09 35.21 -4.53
CA ALA A 352 29.86 34.42 -5.48
C ALA A 352 29.05 33.23 -6.01
N LEU A 353 28.23 32.62 -5.14
CA LEU A 353 27.37 31.49 -5.50
C LEU A 353 26.23 31.91 -6.44
N VAL A 354 25.72 33.13 -6.25
CA VAL A 354 24.71 33.74 -7.14
C VAL A 354 25.29 33.92 -8.55
N ARG A 355 26.50 34.46 -8.66
CA ARG A 355 27.18 34.67 -9.95
C ARG A 355 27.53 33.34 -10.62
N GLU A 356 28.09 32.39 -9.86
CA GLU A 356 28.56 31.11 -10.40
C GLU A 356 27.44 30.23 -10.97
N LEU A 357 26.26 30.29 -10.35
CA LEU A 357 25.07 29.53 -10.74
C LEU A 357 24.11 30.31 -11.62
N ASP A 358 24.48 31.55 -12.00
CA ASP A 358 23.66 32.43 -12.83
C ASP A 358 22.21 32.52 -12.30
N LEU A 359 22.09 32.79 -11.00
CA LEU A 359 20.78 32.88 -10.35
C LEU A 359 20.07 34.16 -10.78
N HIS A 360 18.77 34.04 -11.07
CA HIS A 360 17.95 35.19 -11.44
C HIS A 360 17.79 36.18 -10.28
N VAL A 361 18.57 37.25 -10.31
CA VAL A 361 18.51 38.38 -9.38
C VAL A 361 17.23 39.16 -9.63
N ARG A 362 16.56 39.58 -8.56
CA ARG A 362 15.35 40.43 -8.61
C ARG A 362 15.71 41.83 -8.16
N ASP A 363 14.96 42.81 -8.68
CA ASP A 363 15.07 44.22 -8.29
C ASP A 363 14.59 44.47 -6.85
N GLU A 364 13.77 43.56 -6.33
CA GLU A 364 13.29 43.59 -4.94
C GLU A 364 14.45 43.43 -3.95
N ARG A 365 14.63 44.46 -3.13
CA ARG A 365 15.49 44.44 -1.95
C ARG A 365 14.68 44.10 -0.71
N ILE A 366 15.29 43.41 0.24
CA ILE A 366 14.67 43.07 1.51
C ILE A 366 15.51 43.54 2.68
N PHE A 367 14.85 44.06 3.71
CA PHE A 367 15.47 44.36 4.99
C PHE A 367 15.62 43.07 5.80
N VAL A 368 16.85 42.74 6.17
CA VAL A 368 17.17 41.60 7.03
C VAL A 368 17.69 42.12 8.36
N LYS A 369 16.95 41.82 9.44
CA LYS A 369 17.42 42.04 10.82
C LYS A 369 18.40 40.93 11.20
N ALA A 370 19.64 41.28 11.49
CA ALA A 370 20.67 40.39 12.02
C ALA A 370 21.10 40.86 13.41
N GLY A 371 21.83 40.02 14.15
CA GLY A 371 22.31 40.36 15.50
C GLY A 371 23.21 41.61 15.56
N ALA A 372 23.79 42.05 14.43
CA ALA A 372 24.65 43.22 14.33
C ALA A 372 23.99 44.45 13.68
N GLY A 373 22.67 44.42 13.40
CA GLY A 373 21.95 45.53 12.78
C GLY A 373 20.99 45.11 11.66
N SER A 374 20.29 46.09 11.08
CA SER A 374 19.42 45.88 9.91
C SER A 374 20.18 46.22 8.64
N GLN A 375 20.16 45.31 7.67
CA GLN A 375 20.83 45.52 6.38
C GLN A 375 19.86 45.27 5.23
N GLU A 376 19.89 46.15 4.24
CA GLU A 376 19.18 45.94 2.98
C GLU A 376 19.98 44.97 2.09
N ARG A 377 19.32 43.94 1.56
CA ARG A 377 19.95 42.91 0.74
C ARG A 377 19.18 42.66 -0.55
N HIS A 378 19.92 42.48 -1.64
CA HIS A 378 19.37 42.02 -2.92
C HIS A 378 18.86 40.58 -2.78
N THR A 379 17.94 40.21 -3.66
CA THR A 379 17.33 38.87 -3.67
C THR A 379 17.53 38.15 -5.00
N ALA A 380 17.54 36.83 -4.95
CA ALA A 380 17.60 35.98 -6.14
C ALA A 380 16.64 34.79 -6.00
N LYS A 381 16.07 34.35 -7.13
CA LYS A 381 15.33 33.09 -7.18
C LYS A 381 16.31 31.94 -7.16
N VAL A 382 16.07 30.97 -6.28
CA VAL A 382 16.94 29.80 -6.12
C VAL A 382 16.09 28.54 -5.97
N THR A 383 16.57 27.45 -6.57
CA THR A 383 16.01 26.12 -6.36
C THR A 383 17.01 25.29 -5.55
N LEU A 384 16.61 24.88 -4.35
CA LEU A 384 17.38 24.03 -3.45
C LEU A 384 16.85 22.61 -3.52
N ARG A 385 17.74 21.62 -3.45
CA ARG A 385 17.39 20.21 -3.26
C ARG A 385 18.02 19.73 -1.96
N ILE A 386 17.17 19.44 -0.98
CA ILE A 386 17.54 18.99 0.37
C ILE A 386 16.92 17.61 0.58
N ARG A 387 17.74 16.59 0.83
CA ARG A 387 17.30 15.19 1.05
C ARG A 387 16.27 14.69 0.00
N GLY A 388 16.43 15.11 -1.26
CA GLY A 388 15.55 14.74 -2.37
C GLY A 388 14.29 15.61 -2.55
N LYS A 389 13.99 16.53 -1.62
CA LYS A 389 12.90 17.51 -1.76
C LYS A 389 13.41 18.77 -2.47
N GLU A 390 12.73 19.19 -3.52
CA GLU A 390 13.00 20.46 -4.20
C GLU A 390 12.22 21.61 -3.57
N ILE A 391 12.91 22.73 -3.36
CA ILE A 391 12.40 23.92 -2.69
C ILE A 391 12.76 25.12 -3.56
N LYS A 392 11.75 25.74 -4.16
CA LYS A 392 11.89 26.98 -4.92
C LYS A 392 11.62 28.13 -3.97
N THR A 393 12.59 29.02 -3.80
CA THR A 393 12.49 30.13 -2.84
C THR A 393 13.17 31.39 -3.35
N ILE A 394 12.91 32.51 -2.66
CA ILE A 394 13.56 33.80 -2.88
C ILE A 394 14.51 34.01 -1.70
N ALA A 395 15.80 33.87 -1.97
CA ALA A 395 16.86 34.02 -0.99
C ALA A 395 17.49 35.41 -1.10
N SER A 396 17.89 35.99 0.05
CA SER A 396 18.78 37.16 0.03
C SER A 396 20.21 36.73 -0.30
N PHE A 397 21.02 37.62 -0.84
CA PHE A 397 22.45 37.38 -0.94
C PHE A 397 23.27 38.57 -0.45
N VAL A 398 24.45 38.27 0.06
CA VAL A 398 25.44 39.24 0.53
C VAL A 398 26.83 38.64 0.33
N ASP A 399 27.86 39.46 0.32
CA ASP A 399 29.23 38.94 0.38
C ASP A 399 29.46 38.26 1.73
N ARG A 400 29.79 36.97 1.68
CA ARG A 400 30.01 36.12 2.85
C ARG A 400 31.32 35.35 2.71
N ALA A 401 32.30 35.88 1.95
CA ALA A 401 33.60 35.23 1.75
C ALA A 401 34.32 34.90 3.09
N HIS A 402 34.05 35.67 4.15
CA HIS A 402 34.58 35.46 5.50
C HIS A 402 33.82 34.40 6.33
N MET A 403 32.69 33.88 5.83
CA MET A 403 31.85 32.92 6.55
C MET A 403 32.21 31.49 6.16
N ARG A 404 32.07 30.58 7.13
CA ARG A 404 32.37 29.15 6.93
C ARG A 404 31.48 28.43 5.92
N PHE A 405 30.24 28.89 5.74
CA PHE A 405 29.26 28.25 4.86
C PHE A 405 28.71 29.25 3.86
N PRO A 406 28.69 28.92 2.55
CA PRO A 406 28.23 29.84 1.49
C PRO A 406 26.70 29.99 1.45
N ILE A 407 25.98 29.23 2.28
CA ILE A 407 24.52 29.32 2.38
C ILE A 407 24.05 29.03 3.81
N ILE A 408 23.06 29.81 4.26
CA ILE A 408 22.27 29.54 5.47
C ILE A 408 20.83 29.30 5.03
N ILE A 409 20.24 28.18 5.45
CA ILE A 409 18.84 27.87 5.19
C ILE A 409 18.01 28.30 6.40
N GLY A 410 17.08 29.23 6.17
CA GLY A 410 16.20 29.76 7.21
C GLY A 410 14.90 28.97 7.36
N ARG A 411 14.22 29.13 8.49
CA ARG A 411 13.00 28.38 8.87
C ARG A 411 11.86 28.40 7.85
N ARG A 412 11.75 29.45 7.00
CA ARG A 412 10.74 29.50 5.93
C ARG A 412 10.90 28.35 4.93
N ASP A 413 12.13 27.96 4.65
CA ASP A 413 12.48 26.93 3.66
C ASP A 413 12.69 25.54 4.31
N LEU A 414 12.55 25.45 5.63
CA LEU A 414 12.65 24.19 6.40
C LEU A 414 11.28 23.53 6.64
N LYS A 415 10.21 24.01 6.02
CA LYS A 415 8.86 23.43 6.21
C LYS A 415 8.84 21.95 5.82
N GLY A 416 8.41 21.12 6.78
CA GLY A 416 8.35 19.66 6.65
C GLY A 416 9.67 18.95 6.94
N PHE A 417 10.65 19.64 7.52
CA PHE A 417 11.85 19.05 8.11
C PHE A 417 11.85 19.23 9.64
N LEU A 418 12.41 18.25 10.35
CA LEU A 418 12.83 18.35 11.74
C LEU A 418 14.34 18.62 11.74
N VAL A 419 14.85 19.38 12.71
CA VAL A 419 16.28 19.65 12.85
C VAL A 419 16.76 18.99 14.14
N ASP A 420 17.73 18.09 14.04
CA ASP A 420 18.33 17.41 15.19
C ASP A 420 19.76 17.94 15.42
N PRO A 421 20.00 18.70 16.51
CA PRO A 421 21.32 19.21 16.84
C PRO A 421 22.37 18.12 17.12
N ASN A 422 21.94 16.92 17.53
CA ASN A 422 22.83 15.80 17.84
C ASN A 422 23.20 14.97 16.62
N LYS A 423 22.54 15.21 15.48
CA LYS A 423 22.83 14.54 14.21
C LYS A 423 24.02 15.21 13.53
N TYR A 424 25.07 14.44 13.27
CA TYR A 424 26.24 14.92 12.52
C TYR A 424 26.15 14.50 11.05
N SER A 425 26.24 15.47 10.12
CA SER A 425 26.51 15.14 8.72
C SER A 425 27.96 14.67 8.64
N ARG A 426 28.18 13.42 8.19
CA ARG A 426 29.52 12.94 7.83
C ARG A 426 30.11 13.92 6.80
N ARG A 427 31.30 14.48 7.10
CA ARG A 427 31.99 15.45 6.25
C ARG A 427 32.47 14.80 4.96
#